data_AF-A0AAD7YRV9-F1
#
_entry.id   AF-A0AAD7YRV9-F1
#
_cell.length_a   1.000
_cell.length_b   1.000
_cell.length_c   1.000
_cell.angle_alpha   90.00
_cell.angle_beta   90.00
_cell.angle_gamma   90.00
#
_symmetry.space_group_name_H-M   'P 1'
#
loop_
_entity.id
_entity.type
_entity.pdbx_description
1 polymer ?
#
loop_
_entity_poly.entity_id
_entity_poly.type
_entity_poly.pdbx_seq_one_letter_code
_entity_poly.pdbx_strand_id
1 'polypeptide(L)'
;MYITKHLNKVETRLITFGDPFQCRSEVIVVITGSPGIPEFYREFAEQLHRCTQLPVCVVGHAGHDEIKDEKEKYPRTWTLYNTEGQIEHKLDLLNNYFDKRAKLHVIGHSIGAWMLMELLHKNDHLIERLSSVNLLFPTLQNFSSTKNGKLDLKKFKPYVTLKQVNVEHAFVLRSSALVANIVGNLIVNGNTVMPCKNLELLK
;
A
#
# COMPACT_ATOMS: atom_id res chain seq x y z
N MET A 1 -8.88 -5.53 12.14
CA MET A 1 -8.42 -5.19 13.51
C MET A 1 -7.53 -3.95 13.43
N TYR A 2 -7.42 -3.17 14.51
CA TYR A 2 -6.45 -2.07 14.59
C TYR A 2 -5.24 -2.51 15.41
N ILE A 3 -4.05 -2.11 14.99
CA ILE A 3 -2.80 -2.32 15.73
C ILE A 3 -2.00 -1.02 15.70
N THR A 4 -1.36 -0.67 16.81
CA THR A 4 -0.49 0.51 16.89
C THR A 4 0.97 0.09 16.84
N LYS A 5 1.79 0.81 16.06
CA LYS A 5 3.25 0.65 15.95
C LYS A 5 3.94 2.02 15.97
N HIS A 6 5.22 2.06 16.36
CA HIS A 6 6.02 3.29 16.34
C HIS A 6 6.89 3.33 15.10
N LEU A 7 6.43 4.02 14.06
CA LEU A 7 7.07 4.07 12.75
C LEU A 7 7.82 5.38 12.59
N ASN A 8 9.14 5.34 12.40
CA ASN A 8 9.99 6.51 12.34
C ASN A 8 9.70 7.50 13.49
N LYS A 9 9.61 6.98 14.72
CA LYS A 9 9.29 7.72 15.96
C LYS A 9 7.87 8.31 16.03
N VAL A 10 7.00 7.99 15.08
CA VAL A 10 5.60 8.42 15.10
C VAL A 10 4.71 7.22 15.45
N GLU A 11 3.96 7.34 16.53
CA GLU A 11 2.92 6.36 16.84
C GLU A 11 1.89 6.34 15.69
N THR A 12 1.62 5.15 15.17
CA THR A 12 0.83 4.96 13.96
C THR A 12 -0.15 3.81 14.14
N ARG A 13 -1.43 4.12 13.96
CA ARG A 13 -2.48 3.12 13.88
C ARG A 13 -2.51 2.50 12.48
N LEU A 14 -2.52 1.18 12.44
CA LEU A 14 -2.57 0.34 11.26
C LEU A 14 -3.89 -0.43 11.26
N ILE A 15 -4.47 -0.65 10.08
CA ILE A 15 -5.59 -1.59 9.92
C ILE A 15 -5.02 -2.90 9.41
N THR A 16 -5.34 -4.00 10.09
CA THR A 16 -4.91 -5.34 9.71
C THR A 16 -6.07 -6.29 9.52
N PHE A 17 -5.91 -7.23 8.58
CA PHE A 17 -6.74 -8.42 8.41
C PHE A 17 -5.83 -9.64 8.39
N GLY A 18 -6.16 -10.68 9.14
CA GLY A 18 -5.22 -11.75 9.49
C GLY A 18 -4.11 -11.27 10.44
N ASP A 19 -3.00 -12.00 10.49
CA ASP A 19 -1.81 -11.64 11.28
C ASP A 19 -0.60 -11.38 10.37
N PRO A 20 -0.50 -10.17 9.78
CA PRO A 20 0.55 -9.86 8.81
C PRO A 20 1.95 -9.82 9.44
N PHE A 21 2.07 -9.61 10.75
CA PHE A 21 3.37 -9.47 11.40
C PHE A 21 3.97 -10.81 11.86
N GLN A 22 3.16 -11.85 11.99
CA GLN A 22 3.62 -13.23 12.24
C GLN A 22 3.65 -14.10 10.98
N CYS A 23 3.12 -13.61 9.86
CA CYS A 23 3.15 -14.31 8.59
C CYS A 23 4.58 -14.46 8.07
N ARG A 24 4.95 -15.66 7.63
CA ARG A 24 6.26 -15.98 7.04
C ARG A 24 6.23 -16.22 5.53
N SER A 25 5.04 -16.24 4.93
CA SER A 25 4.83 -16.53 3.51
C SER A 25 4.69 -15.24 2.71
N GLU A 26 3.47 -14.72 2.58
CA GLU A 26 3.19 -13.53 1.78
C GLU A 26 2.26 -12.59 2.55
N VAL A 27 2.49 -11.28 2.42
CA VAL A 27 1.72 -10.22 3.09
C VAL A 27 1.42 -9.12 2.09
N ILE A 28 0.19 -8.61 2.12
CA ILE A 28 -0.22 -7.44 1.34
C ILE A 28 -0.07 -6.19 2.21
N VAL A 29 0.62 -5.17 1.71
CA VAL A 29 0.77 -3.87 2.38
C VAL A 29 0.15 -2.78 1.51
N VAL A 30 -0.77 -2.00 2.07
CA VAL A 30 -1.45 -0.90 1.38
C VAL A 30 -0.96 0.44 1.94
N ILE A 31 -0.34 1.26 1.10
CA ILE A 31 0.03 2.64 1.39
C ILE A 31 -1.07 3.55 0.85
N THR A 32 -1.75 4.26 1.77
CA THR A 32 -2.89 5.11 1.42
C THR A 32 -2.51 6.28 0.50
N GLY A 33 -3.49 6.80 -0.23
CA GLY A 33 -3.42 8.12 -0.86
C GLY A 33 -3.96 9.21 0.07
N SER A 34 -4.20 10.41 -0.48
CA SER A 34 -4.86 11.51 0.24
C SER A 34 -6.31 11.11 0.63
N PRO A 35 -6.81 11.43 1.83
CA PRO A 35 -6.22 12.30 2.86
C PRO A 35 -5.23 11.59 3.82
N GLY A 36 -4.76 10.38 3.53
CA GLY A 36 -3.77 9.68 4.36
C GLY A 36 -4.34 8.88 5.51
N ILE A 37 -5.67 8.73 5.58
CA ILE A 37 -6.37 8.08 6.69
C ILE A 37 -6.62 6.60 6.32
N PRO A 38 -6.14 5.63 7.12
CA PRO A 38 -6.33 4.20 6.86
C PRO A 38 -7.80 3.77 6.74
N GLU A 39 -8.69 4.44 7.46
CA GLU A 39 -10.10 4.05 7.58
C GLU A 39 -10.84 4.00 6.25
N PHE A 40 -10.51 4.91 5.32
CA PHE A 40 -11.09 4.88 3.97
C PHE A 40 -10.77 3.58 3.21
N TYR A 41 -9.70 2.89 3.58
CA TYR A 41 -9.25 1.67 2.91
C TYR A 41 -9.74 0.39 3.59
N ARG A 42 -10.52 0.47 4.67
CA ARG A 42 -11.00 -0.71 5.41
C ARG A 42 -11.68 -1.71 4.50
N GLU A 43 -12.68 -1.27 3.74
CA GLU A 43 -13.46 -2.16 2.87
C GLU A 43 -12.57 -2.78 1.78
N PHE A 44 -11.70 -1.97 1.16
CA PHE A 44 -10.75 -2.43 0.16
C PHE A 44 -9.81 -3.50 0.73
N ALA A 45 -9.23 -3.27 1.91
CA ALA A 45 -8.32 -4.20 2.57
C ALA A 45 -9.02 -5.49 3.04
N GLU A 46 -10.26 -5.37 3.54
CA GLU A 46 -11.06 -6.53 3.91
C GLU A 46 -11.36 -7.40 2.68
N GLN A 47 -11.72 -6.78 1.55
CA GLN A 47 -11.97 -7.52 0.32
C GLN A 47 -10.71 -8.13 -0.27
N LEU A 48 -9.56 -7.44 -0.19
CA LEU A 48 -8.26 -8.04 -0.55
C LEU A 48 -7.98 -9.28 0.28
N HIS A 49 -8.18 -9.21 1.60
CA HIS A 49 -7.98 -10.36 2.47
C HIS A 49 -8.91 -11.52 2.08
N ARG A 50 -10.20 -11.22 1.84
CA ARG A 50 -11.18 -12.23 1.43
C ARG A 50 -10.85 -12.90 0.09
N CYS A 51 -10.47 -12.13 -0.93
CA CYS A 51 -10.25 -12.69 -2.26
C CYS A 51 -8.88 -13.35 -2.44
N THR A 52 -7.87 -12.94 -1.65
CA THR A 52 -6.51 -13.51 -1.74
C THR A 52 -6.17 -14.52 -0.65
N GLN A 53 -6.91 -14.51 0.47
CA GLN A 53 -6.60 -15.24 1.71
C GLN A 53 -5.26 -14.84 2.35
N LEU A 54 -4.61 -13.77 1.87
CA LEU A 54 -3.34 -13.27 2.42
C LEU A 54 -3.60 -12.25 3.54
N PRO A 55 -2.74 -12.20 4.58
CA PRO A 55 -2.78 -11.13 5.56
C PRO A 55 -2.57 -9.76 4.92
N VAL A 56 -3.31 -8.76 5.38
CA VAL A 56 -3.28 -7.39 4.85
C VAL A 56 -2.93 -6.41 5.97
N CYS A 57 -2.06 -5.44 5.67
CA CYS A 57 -1.73 -4.31 6.52
C CYS A 57 -1.92 -3.00 5.74
N VAL A 58 -2.71 -2.07 6.29
CA VAL A 58 -2.91 -0.73 5.73
C VAL A 58 -2.16 0.28 6.59
N VAL A 59 -1.35 1.13 5.95
CA VAL A 59 -0.60 2.21 6.59
C VAL A 59 -1.01 3.56 6.02
N GLY A 60 -1.41 4.45 6.93
CA GLY A 60 -1.75 5.85 6.63
C GLY A 60 -0.53 6.76 6.51
N HIS A 61 -0.77 8.06 6.43
CA HIS A 61 0.27 9.07 6.54
C HIS A 61 0.51 9.44 8.01
N ALA A 62 1.78 9.61 8.38
CA ALA A 62 2.15 9.98 9.74
C ALA A 62 1.48 11.31 10.12
N GLY A 63 0.82 11.36 11.28
CA GLY A 63 0.11 12.55 11.78
C GLY A 63 -1.27 12.83 11.16
N HIS A 64 -1.76 11.96 10.26
CA HIS A 64 -3.08 12.15 9.61
C HIS A 64 -4.20 11.35 10.29
N ASP A 65 -3.88 10.46 11.22
CA ASP A 65 -4.85 9.64 11.93
C ASP A 65 -4.91 10.05 13.40
N GLU A 66 -6.11 10.32 13.92
CA GLU A 66 -6.29 10.70 15.32
C GLU A 66 -6.12 9.48 16.23
N ILE A 67 -5.03 9.48 17.01
CA ILE A 67 -4.84 8.52 18.09
C ILE A 67 -5.49 9.10 19.35
N LYS A 68 -6.47 8.38 19.90
CA LYS A 68 -7.39 8.88 20.93
C LYS A 68 -6.75 9.26 22.27
N ASP A 69 -5.49 8.88 22.52
CA ASP A 69 -4.75 9.32 23.70
C ASP A 69 -3.94 10.59 23.38
N GLU A 70 -4.64 11.73 23.42
CA GLU A 70 -4.14 13.09 23.15
C GLU A 70 -2.94 13.56 24.01
N LYS A 71 -2.44 12.71 24.93
CA LYS A 71 -1.41 13.08 25.91
C LYS A 71 0.01 12.95 25.38
N GLU A 72 0.27 12.13 24.38
CA GLU A 72 1.55 12.13 23.67
C GLU A 72 1.44 13.03 22.44
N LYS A 73 1.72 14.32 22.66
CA LYS A 73 1.92 15.29 21.59
C LYS A 73 2.84 14.65 20.55
N TYR A 74 2.33 14.49 19.33
CA TYR A 74 3.09 14.27 18.11
C TYR A 74 4.49 14.87 18.27
N PRO A 75 5.58 14.10 18.06
CA PRO A 75 6.91 14.66 18.18
C PRO A 75 6.96 15.95 17.37
N ARG A 76 7.30 17.07 18.03
CA ARG A 76 7.23 18.43 17.45
C ARG A 76 8.23 18.67 16.30
N THR A 77 8.90 17.61 15.87
CA THR A 77 9.86 17.60 14.80
C THR A 77 9.11 17.54 13.47
N TRP A 78 8.86 18.71 12.89
CA TRP A 78 8.19 18.85 11.57
C TRP A 78 8.80 18.00 10.45
N THR A 79 10.09 17.64 10.56
CA THR A 79 10.76 16.78 9.58
C THR A 79 10.20 15.36 9.53
N LEU A 80 9.48 14.90 10.58
CA LEU A 80 8.82 13.59 10.58
C LEU A 80 7.56 13.57 9.71
N TYR A 81 6.96 14.74 9.45
CA TYR A 81 5.70 14.84 8.70
C TYR A 81 5.87 15.41 7.30
N ASN A 82 7.06 15.92 6.97
CA ASN A 82 7.37 16.34 5.61
C ASN A 82 7.49 15.12 4.68
N THR A 83 7.63 15.36 3.37
CA THR A 83 7.70 14.29 2.36
C THR A 83 8.74 13.22 2.70
N GLU A 84 9.95 13.63 3.11
CA GLU A 84 11.03 12.70 3.46
C GLU A 84 10.69 11.87 4.70
N GLY A 85 10.18 12.51 5.75
CA GLY A 85 9.71 11.83 6.95
C GLY A 85 8.59 10.82 6.67
N GLN A 86 7.70 11.14 5.72
CA GLN A 86 6.67 10.22 5.24
C GLN A 86 7.26 9.03 4.48
N ILE A 87 8.36 9.19 3.74
CA ILE A 87 9.05 8.05 3.09
C ILE A 87 9.70 7.17 4.15
N GLU A 88 10.50 7.73 5.04
CA GLU A 88 11.19 6.99 6.12
C GLU A 88 10.19 6.26 7.05
N HIS A 89 9.03 6.85 7.29
CA HIS A 89 7.92 6.24 8.04
C HIS A 89 7.44 4.90 7.45
N LYS A 90 7.27 4.83 6.12
CA LYS A 90 6.84 3.57 5.47
C LYS A 90 8.01 2.63 5.29
N LEU A 91 9.21 3.15 5.09
CA LEU A 91 10.42 2.34 5.01
C LEU A 91 10.67 1.58 6.32
N ASP A 92 10.50 2.25 7.46
CA ASP A 92 10.62 1.64 8.79
C ASP A 92 9.62 0.48 8.97
N LEU A 93 8.35 0.69 8.59
CA LEU A 93 7.34 -0.37 8.61
C LEU A 93 7.77 -1.59 7.78
N LEU A 94 8.11 -1.36 6.51
CA LEU A 94 8.44 -2.43 5.57
C LEU A 94 9.70 -3.18 5.99
N ASN A 95 10.71 -2.48 6.49
CA ASN A 95 11.97 -3.08 6.88
C ASN A 95 11.87 -3.80 8.22
N ASN A 96 11.23 -3.24 9.24
CA ASN A 96 11.48 -3.67 10.62
C ASN A 96 10.34 -4.49 11.24
N TYR A 97 9.13 -4.47 10.69
CA TYR A 97 7.96 -5.04 11.36
C TYR A 97 7.45 -6.37 10.79
N PHE A 98 7.70 -6.66 9.51
CA PHE A 98 7.31 -7.94 8.90
C PHE A 98 8.45 -8.97 9.02
N ASP A 99 8.13 -10.25 9.23
CA ASP A 99 9.13 -11.35 9.25
C ASP A 99 9.99 -11.28 7.97
N LYS A 100 11.31 -11.40 8.15
CA LYS A 100 12.28 -11.23 7.07
C LYS A 100 12.14 -12.28 5.96
N ARG A 101 11.53 -13.43 6.25
CA ARG A 101 11.20 -14.47 5.27
C ARG A 101 9.95 -14.17 4.46
N ALA A 102 9.05 -13.34 4.97
CA ALA A 102 7.84 -12.99 4.27
C ALA A 102 8.14 -12.15 3.03
N LYS A 103 7.49 -12.50 1.92
CA LYS A 103 7.43 -11.69 0.70
C LYS A 103 6.28 -10.71 0.78
N LEU A 104 6.47 -9.53 0.20
CA LEU A 104 5.53 -8.42 0.31
C LEU A 104 4.92 -8.09 -1.05
N HIS A 105 3.60 -7.99 -1.09
CA HIS A 105 2.86 -7.36 -2.17
C HIS A 105 2.50 -5.94 -1.73
N VAL A 106 3.11 -4.92 -2.33
CA VAL A 106 2.89 -3.55 -1.89
C VAL A 106 2.00 -2.82 -2.89
N ILE A 107 0.93 -2.23 -2.38
CA ILE A 107 -0.06 -1.47 -3.12
C ILE A 107 0.08 -0.01 -2.69
N GLY A 108 0.27 0.90 -3.64
CA GLY A 108 0.23 2.34 -3.37
C GLY A 108 -0.91 2.99 -4.14
N HIS A 109 -1.69 3.87 -3.48
CA HIS A 109 -2.73 4.66 -4.16
C HIS A 109 -2.35 6.13 -4.27
N SER A 110 -2.46 6.71 -5.47
CA SER A 110 -2.21 8.13 -5.74
C SER A 110 -0.87 8.60 -5.15
N ILE A 111 -0.85 9.53 -4.18
CA ILE A 111 0.39 9.94 -3.52
C ILE A 111 1.12 8.78 -2.81
N GLY A 112 0.40 7.76 -2.32
CA GLY A 112 0.98 6.53 -1.79
C GLY A 112 1.66 5.67 -2.86
N ALA A 113 1.19 5.71 -4.10
CA ALA A 113 1.87 5.08 -5.24
C ALA A 113 3.20 5.78 -5.53
N TRP A 114 3.22 7.11 -5.50
CA TRP A 114 4.44 7.88 -5.63
C TRP A 114 5.43 7.62 -4.49
N MET A 115 4.96 7.59 -3.23
CA MET A 115 5.80 7.24 -2.08
C MET A 115 6.43 5.85 -2.24
N LEU A 116 5.65 4.87 -2.72
CA LEU A 116 6.17 3.54 -3.01
C LEU A 116 7.30 3.56 -4.03
N MET A 117 7.19 4.36 -5.08
CA MET A 117 8.29 4.51 -6.05
C MET A 117 9.55 5.09 -5.42
N GLU A 118 9.41 6.09 -4.54
CA GLU A 118 10.56 6.67 -3.84
C GLU A 118 11.22 5.65 -2.89
N LEU A 119 10.45 4.80 -2.23
CA LEU A 119 10.96 3.70 -1.40
C LEU A 119 11.81 2.73 -2.24
N LEU A 120 11.34 2.37 -3.44
CA LEU A 120 12.06 1.50 -4.37
C LEU A 120 13.34 2.15 -4.94
N HIS A 121 13.39 3.47 -5.01
CA HIS A 121 14.61 4.19 -5.39
C HIS A 121 15.66 4.22 -4.29
N LYS A 122 15.23 4.30 -3.02
CA LYS A 122 16.12 4.50 -1.89
C LYS A 122 16.67 3.21 -1.30
N ASN A 123 15.97 2.09 -1.45
CA ASN A 123 16.32 0.86 -0.73
C ASN A 123 16.30 -0.38 -1.62
N ASP A 124 17.48 -0.79 -2.09
CA ASP A 124 17.61 -1.97 -2.93
C ASP A 124 17.30 -3.28 -2.18
N HIS A 125 17.58 -3.34 -0.87
CA HIS A 125 17.25 -4.52 -0.05
C HIS A 125 15.75 -4.74 0.11
N LEU A 126 14.93 -3.68 0.02
CA LEU A 126 13.48 -3.82 0.02
C LEU A 126 13.03 -4.65 -1.19
N ILE A 127 13.64 -4.45 -2.36
CA ILE A 127 13.29 -5.12 -3.63
C ILE A 127 13.35 -6.64 -3.48
N GLU A 128 14.37 -7.15 -2.79
CA GLU A 128 14.56 -8.59 -2.55
C GLU A 128 13.39 -9.22 -1.77
N ARG A 129 12.65 -8.41 -1.02
CA ARG A 129 11.48 -8.83 -0.24
C ARG A 129 10.16 -8.66 -0.98
N LEU A 130 10.15 -8.01 -2.13
CA LEU A 130 8.91 -7.76 -2.88
C LEU A 130 8.57 -8.95 -3.80
N SER A 131 7.29 -9.31 -3.84
CA SER A 131 6.72 -10.25 -4.80
C SER A 131 6.01 -9.48 -5.92
N SER A 132 5.19 -8.47 -5.56
CA SER A 132 4.60 -7.55 -6.53
C SER A 132 4.43 -6.12 -6.01
N VAL A 133 4.39 -5.19 -6.94
CA VAL A 133 4.14 -3.76 -6.72
C VAL A 133 2.95 -3.34 -7.57
N ASN A 134 1.89 -2.87 -6.93
CA ASN A 134 0.65 -2.45 -7.60
C ASN A 134 0.45 -0.94 -7.38
N LEU A 135 0.58 -0.17 -8.45
CA LEU A 135 0.46 1.29 -8.43
C LEU A 135 -0.93 1.67 -8.93
N LEU A 136 -1.79 2.11 -8.00
CA LEU A 136 -3.14 2.57 -8.29
C LEU A 136 -3.10 4.06 -8.59
N PHE A 137 -3.09 4.41 -9.88
CA PHE A 137 -3.13 5.81 -10.31
C PHE A 137 -4.57 6.22 -10.67
N PRO A 138 -5.00 7.43 -10.27
CA PRO A 138 -6.17 8.07 -10.83
C PRO A 138 -6.07 8.11 -12.35
N THR A 139 -7.17 7.85 -13.07
CA THR A 139 -7.21 7.82 -14.55
C THR A 139 -6.65 9.09 -15.23
N LEU A 140 -6.68 10.23 -14.53
CA LEU A 140 -6.14 11.51 -15.03
C LEU A 140 -4.64 11.71 -14.77
N GLN A 141 -3.99 10.84 -13.98
CA GLN A 141 -2.56 10.93 -13.67
C GLN A 141 -1.75 10.07 -14.64
N ASN A 142 -1.03 10.72 -15.55
CA ASN A 142 -0.06 10.06 -16.41
C ASN A 142 1.18 9.64 -15.60
N PHE A 143 1.35 8.34 -15.42
CA PHE A 143 2.55 7.75 -14.81
C PHE A 143 3.83 8.28 -15.47
N SER A 144 3.85 8.34 -16.80
CA SER A 144 4.97 8.79 -17.64
C SER A 144 5.30 10.28 -17.53
N SER A 145 4.39 11.13 -17.04
CA SER A 145 4.60 12.58 -16.95
C SER A 145 5.17 13.03 -15.60
N THR A 146 5.27 12.15 -14.60
CA THR A 146 5.93 12.49 -13.34
C THR A 146 7.45 12.47 -13.51
N LYS A 147 8.20 13.34 -12.81
CA LYS A 147 9.68 13.34 -12.85
C LYS A 147 10.27 11.95 -12.54
N ASN A 148 9.56 11.17 -11.73
CA ASN A 148 9.92 9.81 -11.30
C ASN A 148 9.28 8.70 -12.16
N GLY A 149 8.40 9.03 -13.10
CA GLY A 149 7.81 8.12 -14.09
C GLY A 149 8.81 7.59 -15.11
N LYS A 150 10.01 8.18 -15.14
CA LYS A 150 11.21 7.69 -15.82
C LYS A 150 12.04 6.75 -14.92
N LEU A 151 11.47 6.21 -13.86
CA LEU A 151 12.08 5.09 -13.16
C LEU A 151 12.31 3.98 -14.18
N ASP A 152 13.55 3.55 -14.37
CA ASP A 152 13.85 2.43 -15.26
C ASP A 152 13.34 1.15 -14.61
N LEU A 153 12.04 0.90 -14.76
CA LEU A 153 11.34 -0.25 -14.18
C LEU A 153 11.94 -1.58 -14.65
N LYS A 154 12.75 -1.56 -15.72
CA LYS A 154 13.49 -2.74 -16.18
C LYS A 154 14.50 -3.21 -15.14
N LYS A 155 15.04 -2.32 -14.30
CA LYS A 155 16.02 -2.68 -13.26
C LYS A 155 15.45 -3.60 -12.18
N PHE A 156 14.12 -3.62 -12.01
CA PHE A 156 13.44 -4.46 -11.01
C PHE A 156 12.91 -5.78 -11.58
N LYS A 157 12.95 -5.96 -12.91
CA LYS A 157 12.60 -7.23 -13.54
C LYS A 157 13.84 -8.14 -13.60
N PRO A 158 13.68 -9.48 -13.43
CA PRO A 158 12.42 -10.20 -13.24
C PRO A 158 11.96 -10.30 -11.78
N TYR A 159 12.69 -9.73 -10.82
CA TYR A 159 12.52 -9.95 -9.39
C TYR A 159 11.20 -9.43 -8.81
N VAL A 160 10.64 -8.35 -9.38
CA VAL A 160 9.39 -7.74 -8.93
C VAL A 160 8.41 -7.60 -10.08
N THR A 161 7.18 -8.06 -9.87
CA THR A 161 6.09 -7.82 -10.83
C THR A 161 5.45 -6.46 -10.56
N LEU A 162 5.68 -5.50 -11.46
CA LEU A 162 5.09 -4.16 -11.38
C LEU A 162 3.82 -4.05 -12.23
N LYS A 163 2.75 -3.56 -11.62
CA LYS A 163 1.41 -3.45 -12.23
C LYS A 163 0.84 -2.07 -12.00
N GLN A 164 0.52 -1.38 -13.08
CA GLN A 164 -0.24 -0.14 -13.03
C GLN A 164 -1.73 -0.47 -13.17
N VAL A 165 -2.55 0.06 -12.28
CA VAL A 165 -4.01 -0.09 -12.33
C VAL A 165 -4.62 1.29 -12.34
N ASN A 166 -5.36 1.61 -13.38
CA ASN A 166 -6.09 2.87 -13.46
C ASN A 166 -7.38 2.73 -12.67
N VAL A 167 -7.57 3.62 -11.69
CA VAL A 167 -8.73 3.63 -10.81
C VAL A 167 -9.33 5.03 -10.76
N GLU A 168 -10.61 5.13 -10.37
CA GLU A 168 -11.15 6.43 -9.97
C GLU A 168 -10.40 6.96 -8.74
N HIS A 169 -10.17 8.27 -8.66
CA HIS A 169 -9.41 8.86 -7.54
C HIS A 169 -10.03 8.54 -6.17
N ALA A 170 -11.36 8.48 -6.10
CA ALA A 170 -12.11 8.19 -4.88
C ALA A 170 -12.62 6.74 -4.83
N PHE A 171 -11.94 5.79 -5.48
CA PHE A 171 -12.42 4.39 -5.54
C PHE A 171 -12.72 3.81 -4.16
N VAL A 172 -11.96 4.23 -3.15
CA VAL A 172 -12.14 3.81 -1.75
C VAL A 172 -13.54 4.09 -1.18
N LEU A 173 -14.28 5.02 -1.79
CA LEU A 173 -15.64 5.38 -1.37
C LEU A 173 -16.76 4.71 -2.18
N ARG A 174 -16.45 4.16 -3.36
CA ARG A 174 -17.48 3.75 -4.34
C ARG A 174 -17.26 2.37 -4.96
N SER A 175 -16.01 1.94 -5.03
CA SER A 175 -15.57 0.81 -5.86
C SER A 175 -14.51 -0.05 -5.16
N SER A 176 -14.44 0.01 -3.83
CA SER A 176 -13.47 -0.74 -3.01
C SER A 176 -13.44 -2.23 -3.34
N ALA A 177 -14.59 -2.90 -3.33
CA ALA A 177 -14.67 -4.32 -3.65
C ALA A 177 -14.23 -4.65 -5.08
N LEU A 178 -14.64 -3.86 -6.07
CA LEU A 178 -14.28 -4.06 -7.48
C LEU A 178 -12.75 -3.95 -7.66
N VAL A 179 -12.15 -2.87 -7.15
CA VAL A 179 -10.71 -2.65 -7.27
C VAL A 179 -9.93 -3.72 -6.48
N ALA A 180 -10.42 -4.13 -5.31
CA ALA A 180 -9.80 -5.20 -4.53
C ALA A 180 -9.78 -6.52 -5.30
N ASN A 181 -10.86 -6.87 -6.00
CA ASN A 181 -10.91 -8.08 -6.84
C ASN A 181 -9.95 -8.00 -8.03
N ILE A 182 -9.83 -6.84 -8.68
CA ILE A 182 -8.87 -6.64 -9.77
C ILE A 182 -7.44 -6.85 -9.25
N VAL A 183 -7.07 -6.14 -8.18
CA VAL A 183 -5.71 -6.19 -7.62
C VAL A 183 -5.41 -7.55 -7.00
N GLY A 184 -6.38 -8.16 -6.31
CA GLY A 184 -6.23 -9.50 -5.73
C GLY A 184 -5.99 -10.57 -6.78
N ASN A 185 -6.74 -10.55 -7.90
CA ASN A 185 -6.48 -11.45 -9.03
C ASN A 185 -5.08 -11.25 -9.62
N LEU A 186 -4.63 -10.00 -9.71
CA LEU A 186 -3.27 -9.71 -10.16
C LEU A 186 -2.23 -10.28 -9.17
N ILE A 187 -2.45 -10.20 -7.86
CA ILE A 187 -1.55 -10.75 -6.86
C ILE A 187 -1.47 -12.28 -6.97
N VAL A 188 -2.61 -12.96 -7.03
CA VAL A 188 -2.67 -14.44 -7.01
C VAL A 188 -2.29 -15.06 -8.35
N ASN A 189 -2.73 -14.48 -9.48
CA ASN A 189 -2.65 -15.14 -10.79
C ASN A 189 -1.53 -14.61 -11.70
N GLY A 190 -0.66 -13.71 -11.21
CA GLY A 190 0.57 -13.33 -11.87
C GLY A 190 0.42 -12.42 -13.11
N ASN A 191 -0.51 -12.66 -14.04
CA ASN A 191 -0.79 -11.82 -15.22
C ASN A 191 -2.17 -12.06 -15.88
N THR A 192 -3.03 -12.93 -15.34
CA THR A 192 -4.33 -13.23 -15.95
C THR A 192 -5.37 -12.24 -15.43
N VAL A 193 -5.63 -11.17 -16.18
CA VAL A 193 -6.93 -10.49 -16.08
C VAL A 193 -7.95 -11.46 -16.64
N MET A 194 -8.68 -12.17 -15.78
CA MET A 194 -9.93 -12.81 -16.20
C MET A 194 -10.79 -11.70 -16.83
N PRO A 195 -11.21 -11.79 -18.10
CA PRO A 195 -12.13 -10.81 -18.65
C PRO A 195 -13.38 -10.84 -17.78
N CYS A 196 -13.71 -9.68 -17.19
CA CYS A 196 -14.97 -9.47 -16.49
C CYS A 196 -16.11 -9.69 -17.49
N LYS A 197 -16.57 -10.93 -17.63
CA LYS A 197 -17.90 -11.22 -18.15
C LYS A 197 -18.84 -11.19 -16.95
N ASN A 198 -19.83 -10.30 -17.03
CA ASN A 198 -20.96 -10.11 -16.12
C ASN A 198 -20.70 -9.17 -14.94
N LEU A 199 -20.61 -7.87 -15.25
CA LEU A 199 -21.02 -6.79 -14.35
C LEU A 199 -22.39 -6.20 -14.75
N GLU A 200 -23.21 -6.98 -15.46
CA GLU A 200 -24.65 -6.76 -15.52
C GLU A 200 -25.28 -7.73 -14.52
N LEU A 201 -25.98 -7.18 -13.53
CA LEU A 201 -26.79 -7.82 -12.46
C LEU A 201 -26.30 -7.52 -11.03
N LEU A 202 -26.14 -6.24 -10.72
CA LEU A 202 -26.62 -5.71 -9.44
C LEU A 202 -27.34 -4.39 -9.76
N LYS A 203 -28.61 -4.52 -10.14
CA LYS A 203 -29.60 -3.44 -10.01
C LYS A 203 -30.14 -3.46 -8.59
#